data_AF-F9X6V1-F1
#
_entry.id   AF-F9X6V1-F1
#
_cell.length_a   1.000
_cell.length_b   1.000
_cell.length_c   1.000
_cell.angle_alpha   90.00
_cell.angle_beta   90.00
_cell.angle_gamma   90.00
#
_symmetry.space_group_name_H-M   'P 1'
#
loop_
_entity.id
_entity.type
_entity.pdbx_description
1 polymer ?
#
loop_
_entity_poly.entity_id
_entity_poly.type
_entity_poly.pdbx_seq_one_letter_code
_entity_poly.pdbx_strand_id
1 'polypeptide(L)'
;MASQYQGPGATLWAHMPPPAECLAILVGCAEVVVFGLGGLANPSDFSNGYGLPIDAATEGVQATQSQKTQSALVKAIASRHVQNGALILTFGLYTRNRTALGFAVAYSAISALADTLLVKNNGVDSLAGGHVIAALNSLLVGGALLYWKRDDKIW
;
A
#
# COMPACT_ATOMS: atom_id res chain seq x y z
N MET A 1 -4.06 9.76 29.39
CA MET A 1 -2.87 9.43 30.18
C MET A 1 -3.20 8.20 31.02
N ALA A 2 -2.63 7.05 30.70
CA ALA A 2 -2.64 5.89 31.57
C ALA A 2 -1.21 5.34 31.59
N SER A 3 -0.47 5.74 32.61
CA SER A 3 0.82 5.16 32.99
C SER A 3 0.52 3.82 33.66
N GLN A 4 0.97 2.72 33.05
CA GLN A 4 0.94 1.41 33.68
C GLN A 4 2.31 0.74 33.55
N TYR A 5 2.93 0.58 34.72
CA TYR A 5 4.00 -0.36 35.09
C TYR A 5 5.38 -0.25 34.39
N GLN A 6 6.24 0.60 34.96
CA GLN A 6 7.69 0.39 34.91
C GLN A 6 8.11 -0.55 36.05
N GLY A 7 8.15 -1.85 35.78
CA GLY A 7 8.93 -2.80 36.57
C GLY A 7 10.40 -2.82 36.08
N PRO A 8 11.38 -3.19 36.93
CA PRO A 8 12.79 -3.24 36.57
C PRO A 8 13.05 -4.44 35.64
N GLY A 9 12.75 -4.26 34.36
CA GLY A 9 12.84 -5.30 33.35
C GLY A 9 12.14 -4.93 32.03
N ALA A 10 11.94 -3.64 31.75
CA ALA A 10 11.41 -3.19 30.47
C ALA A 10 12.40 -3.59 29.37
N THR A 11 12.09 -4.72 28.72
CA THR A 11 12.86 -5.20 27.57
C THR A 11 12.71 -4.20 26.42
N LEU A 12 13.67 -4.17 25.50
CA LEU A 12 13.67 -3.29 24.32
C LEU A 12 12.35 -3.37 23.51
N TRP A 13 11.64 -4.50 23.64
CA TRP A 13 10.36 -4.81 23.03
C TRP A 13 9.16 -4.06 23.61
N ALA A 14 9.23 -3.57 24.86
CA ALA A 14 8.14 -2.85 25.53
C ALA A 14 7.80 -1.49 24.86
N HIS A 15 8.72 -0.95 24.05
CA HIS A 15 8.53 0.31 23.33
C HIS A 15 8.33 0.14 21.82
N MET A 16 8.41 -1.09 21.30
CA MET A 16 8.22 -1.33 19.88
C MET A 16 6.74 -1.57 19.56
N PRO A 17 6.28 -1.16 18.36
CA PRO A 17 4.94 -1.52 17.93
C PRO A 17 4.81 -3.05 17.86
N PRO A 18 3.63 -3.61 18.13
CA PRO A 18 3.35 -5.00 17.78
C PRO A 18 3.67 -5.26 16.28
N PRO A 19 4.05 -6.48 15.88
CA PRO A 19 4.50 -6.80 14.53
C PRO A 19 3.49 -6.45 13.45
N ALA A 20 2.20 -6.58 13.74
CA ALA A 20 1.14 -6.18 12.81
C ALA A 20 1.19 -4.66 12.51
N GLU A 21 1.52 -3.83 13.51
CA GLU A 21 1.71 -2.39 13.31
C GLU A 21 3.02 -2.11 12.57
N CYS A 22 4.11 -2.81 12.88
CA CYS A 22 5.36 -2.71 12.12
C CYS A 22 5.16 -3.08 10.65
N LEU A 23 4.45 -4.17 10.37
CA LEU A 23 4.14 -4.62 9.02
C LEU A 23 3.26 -3.59 8.30
N ALA A 24 2.26 -3.03 8.98
CA ALA A 24 1.43 -1.97 8.41
C ALA A 24 2.23 -0.70 8.08
N ILE A 25 3.18 -0.32 8.93
CA ILE A 25 4.10 0.81 8.66
C ILE A 25 4.96 0.48 7.43
N LEU A 26 5.49 -0.74 7.33
CA LEU A 26 6.25 -1.17 6.15
C LEU A 26 5.40 -1.14 4.87
N VAL A 27 4.13 -1.57 4.95
CA VAL A 27 3.17 -1.45 3.84
C VAL A 27 2.97 0.02 3.48
N GLY A 28 2.74 0.89 4.46
CA GLY A 28 2.62 2.34 4.22
C GLY A 28 3.86 2.94 3.54
N CYS A 29 5.06 2.53 3.96
CA CYS A 29 6.30 2.93 3.31
C CYS A 29 6.40 2.41 1.87
N ALA A 30 6.05 1.15 1.61
CA ALA A 30 6.07 0.58 0.26
C ALA A 30 5.06 1.27 -0.67
N GLU A 31 3.86 1.55 -0.17
CA GLU A 31 2.80 2.31 -0.85
C GLU A 31 3.30 3.70 -1.27
N VAL A 32 3.92 4.46 -0.36
CA VAL A 32 4.45 5.79 -0.70
C VAL A 32 5.67 5.70 -1.62
N VAL A 33 6.66 4.89 -1.28
CA VAL A 33 7.98 4.95 -1.94
C VAL A 33 8.02 4.14 -3.21
N VAL A 34 7.67 2.85 -3.14
CA VAL A 34 7.84 1.91 -4.25
C VAL A 34 6.74 2.13 -5.29
N PHE A 35 5.48 2.05 -4.86
CA PHE A 35 4.34 2.11 -5.77
C PHE A 35 3.94 3.55 -6.11
N GLY A 36 4.04 4.47 -5.14
CA GLY A 36 3.68 5.87 -5.32
C GLY A 36 4.74 6.69 -6.04
N LEU A 37 5.78 7.10 -5.31
CA LEU A 37 6.84 7.96 -5.83
C LEU A 37 7.64 7.26 -6.94
N GLY A 38 7.93 5.97 -6.79
CA GLY A 38 8.57 5.17 -7.84
C GLY A 38 7.75 5.12 -9.12
N GLY A 39 6.43 4.92 -9.01
CA GLY A 39 5.51 4.94 -10.16
C GLY A 39 5.35 6.31 -10.80
N LEU A 40 5.43 7.39 -10.02
CA LEU A 40 5.43 8.75 -10.55
C LEU A 40 6.74 9.11 -11.27
N ALA A 41 7.87 8.65 -10.74
CA ALA A 41 9.20 8.90 -11.31
C ALA A 41 9.43 8.11 -12.60
N ASN A 42 9.05 6.83 -12.63
CA ASN A 42 9.25 5.92 -13.76
C ASN A 42 7.92 5.23 -14.14
N PRO A 43 6.97 5.96 -14.76
CA PRO A 43 5.65 5.44 -15.06
C PRO A 43 5.66 4.29 -16.07
N SER A 44 6.62 4.24 -17.00
CA SER A 44 6.75 3.12 -17.95
C SER A 44 7.03 1.81 -17.23
N ASP A 45 8.06 1.79 -16.38
CA ASP A 45 8.49 0.60 -15.66
C ASP A 45 7.44 0.14 -14.65
N PHE A 46 6.86 1.11 -13.94
CA PHE A 46 5.74 0.85 -13.05
C PHE A 46 4.56 0.24 -13.83
N SER A 47 4.19 0.80 -14.97
CA SER A 47 3.07 0.28 -15.78
C SER A 47 3.28 -1.17 -16.23
N ASN A 48 4.53 -1.55 -16.54
CA ASN A 48 4.89 -2.90 -16.92
C ASN A 48 4.72 -3.87 -15.74
N GLY A 49 5.25 -3.51 -14.57
CA GLY A 49 5.08 -4.31 -13.35
C GLY A 49 3.63 -4.36 -12.85
N TYR A 50 2.87 -3.29 -13.09
CA TYR A 50 1.47 -3.18 -12.72
C TYR A 50 0.54 -3.97 -13.64
N GLY A 51 0.99 -4.30 -14.86
CA GLY A 51 0.22 -5.02 -15.87
C GLY A 51 -0.65 -4.13 -16.76
N LEU A 52 -0.37 -2.84 -16.83
CA LEU A 52 -1.03 -1.87 -17.72
C LEU A 52 0.01 -1.16 -18.61
N PRO A 53 0.75 -1.89 -19.47
CA PRO A 53 1.88 -1.34 -20.20
C PRO A 53 1.47 -0.12 -21.03
N ILE A 54 2.27 0.95 -20.94
CA ILE A 54 2.12 2.15 -21.76
C ILE A 54 3.29 2.27 -22.73
N ASP A 55 3.01 2.78 -23.92
CA ASP A 55 4.07 3.09 -24.87
C ASP A 55 4.88 4.29 -24.38
N ALA A 56 6.20 4.13 -24.33
CA ALA A 56 7.10 5.26 -24.12
C ALA A 56 7.04 6.20 -25.33
N ALA A 57 7.08 7.51 -25.09
CA ALA A 57 7.20 8.48 -26.17
C ALA A 57 8.58 8.30 -26.84
N THR A 58 8.59 7.98 -28.13
CA THR A 58 9.82 7.91 -28.91
C THR A 58 10.49 9.29 -28.96
N GLU A 59 11.80 9.35 -28.70
CA GLU A 59 12.55 10.62 -28.78
C GLU A 59 12.35 11.28 -30.15
N GLY A 60 12.00 12.57 -30.14
CA GLY A 60 11.72 13.34 -31.36
C GLY A 60 10.31 13.19 -31.95
N VAL A 61 9.47 12.29 -31.41
CA VAL A 61 8.06 12.15 -31.82
C VAL A 61 7.16 12.67 -30.71
N GLN A 62 6.26 13.59 -31.07
CA GLN A 62 5.31 14.12 -30.11
C GLN A 62 4.32 13.02 -29.70
N ALA A 63 4.23 12.76 -28.40
CA ALA A 63 3.29 11.77 -27.87
C ALA A 63 1.86 12.08 -28.31
N THR A 64 1.15 11.06 -28.79
CA THR A 64 -0.26 11.17 -29.15
C THR A 64 -1.11 11.49 -27.92
N GLN A 65 -2.31 12.02 -28.13
CA GLN A 65 -3.24 12.30 -27.02
C GLN A 65 -3.61 11.02 -26.25
N SER A 66 -3.66 9.88 -26.93
CA SER A 66 -3.91 8.57 -26.30
C SER A 66 -2.77 8.20 -25.33
N GLN A 67 -1.52 8.31 -25.78
CA GLN A 67 -0.34 8.02 -24.95
C GLN A 67 -0.25 8.94 -23.73
N LYS A 68 -0.56 10.23 -23.90
CA LYS A 68 -0.62 11.18 -22.78
C LYS A 68 -1.70 10.80 -21.77
N THR A 69 -2.87 10.39 -22.25
CA THR A 69 -3.98 9.95 -21.39
C THR A 69 -3.63 8.69 -20.61
N GLN A 70 -3.05 7.68 -21.27
CA GLN A 70 -2.61 6.45 -20.63
C GLN A 70 -1.52 6.70 -19.58
N SER A 71 -0.52 7.53 -19.91
CA SER A 71 0.52 7.93 -18.96
C SER A 71 -0.05 8.68 -17.76
N ALA A 72 -1.02 9.58 -17.97
CA ALA A 72 -1.71 10.27 -16.89
C ALA A 72 -2.49 9.32 -15.99
N LEU A 73 -3.15 8.30 -16.55
CA LEU A 73 -3.89 7.28 -15.79
C LEU A 73 -2.94 6.43 -14.93
N VAL A 74 -1.81 5.98 -15.48
CA VAL A 74 -0.78 5.26 -14.71
C VAL A 74 -0.23 6.12 -13.56
N LYS A 75 0.05 7.40 -13.82
CA LYS A 75 0.48 8.34 -12.77
C LYS A 75 -0.60 8.60 -11.73
N ALA A 76 -1.88 8.59 -12.12
CA ALA A 76 -2.99 8.71 -11.19
C ALA A 76 -3.10 7.48 -10.27
N ILE A 77 -2.88 6.28 -10.81
CA ILE A 77 -2.77 5.04 -10.02
C ILE A 77 -1.62 5.14 -9.02
N ALA A 78 -0.43 5.56 -9.45
CA ALA A 78 0.71 5.78 -8.56
C ALA A 78 0.39 6.84 -7.47
N SER A 79 -0.27 7.95 -7.83
CA SER A 79 -0.71 8.96 -6.86
C SER A 79 -1.68 8.40 -5.82
N ARG A 80 -2.56 7.46 -6.19
CA ARG A 80 -3.45 6.75 -5.25
C ARG A 80 -2.64 5.95 -4.21
N HIS A 81 -1.54 5.30 -4.62
CA HIS A 81 -0.63 4.62 -3.68
C HIS A 81 0.04 5.60 -2.71
N VAL A 82 0.43 6.80 -3.18
CA VAL A 82 0.94 7.86 -2.28
C VAL A 82 -0.11 8.24 -1.24
N GLN A 83 -1.37 8.45 -1.64
CA GLN A 83 -2.45 8.80 -0.73
C GLN A 83 -2.74 7.69 0.29
N ASN A 84 -2.85 6.44 -0.17
CA ASN A 84 -3.08 5.28 0.68
C ASN A 84 -1.93 5.10 1.69
N GLY A 85 -0.69 5.15 1.23
CA GLY A 85 0.49 5.03 2.08
C GLY A 85 0.59 6.16 3.11
N ALA A 86 0.32 7.41 2.71
CA ALA A 86 0.28 8.55 3.64
C ALA A 86 -0.78 8.38 4.72
N LEU A 87 -1.96 7.86 4.38
CA LEU A 87 -3.03 7.57 5.34
C LEU A 87 -2.62 6.48 6.34
N ILE A 88 -2.06 5.38 5.84
CA ILE A 88 -1.54 4.27 6.67
C ILE A 88 -0.45 4.78 7.62
N LEU A 89 0.52 5.55 7.12
CA LEU A 89 1.59 6.13 7.95
C LEU A 89 1.07 7.14 8.97
N THR A 90 0.04 7.91 8.62
CA THR A 90 -0.64 8.81 9.56
C THR A 90 -1.25 8.03 10.72
N PHE A 91 -1.96 6.93 10.44
CA PHE A 91 -2.55 6.11 11.49
C PHE A 91 -1.52 5.28 12.27
N GLY A 92 -0.43 4.84 11.63
CA GLY A 92 0.62 4.05 12.26
C GLY A 92 1.58 4.87 13.11
N LEU A 93 2.00 6.04 12.63
CA LEU A 93 3.08 6.82 13.25
C LEU A 93 2.57 8.04 14.03
N TYR A 94 1.58 8.75 13.49
CA TYR A 94 1.11 10.02 14.05
C TYR A 94 -0.03 9.83 15.04
N THR A 95 -1.21 9.37 14.60
CA THR A 95 -2.36 9.20 15.50
C THR A 95 -2.23 7.94 16.35
N ARG A 96 -1.42 6.97 15.89
CA ARG A 96 -1.18 5.68 16.54
C ARG A 96 -2.49 4.95 16.88
N ASN A 97 -3.51 5.12 16.04
CA ASN A 97 -4.81 4.48 16.19
C ASN A 97 -4.83 3.16 15.43
N ARG A 98 -4.63 2.06 16.15
CA ARG A 98 -4.58 0.70 15.59
C ARG A 98 -5.84 0.31 14.83
N THR A 99 -7.02 0.67 15.33
CA THR A 99 -8.28 0.33 14.66
C THR A 99 -8.40 1.05 13.33
N ALA A 100 -8.12 2.37 13.31
CA ALA A 100 -8.10 3.14 12.08
C ALA A 100 -7.02 2.64 11.10
N LEU A 101 -5.84 2.26 11.61
CA LEU A 101 -4.78 1.64 10.82
C LEU A 101 -5.23 0.32 10.19
N GLY A 102 -5.90 -0.54 10.97
CA GLY A 102 -6.45 -1.81 10.49
C GLY A 102 -7.46 -1.62 9.36
N PHE A 103 -8.39 -0.67 9.52
CA PHE A 103 -9.32 -0.32 8.45
C PHE A 103 -8.63 0.26 7.23
N ALA A 104 -7.64 1.15 7.40
CA ALA A 104 -6.90 1.73 6.28
C ALA A 104 -6.15 0.66 5.47
N VAL A 105 -5.50 -0.29 6.14
CA VAL A 105 -4.81 -1.41 5.47
C VAL A 105 -5.83 -2.35 4.81
N ALA A 106 -6.92 -2.71 5.49
CA ALA A 106 -7.95 -3.56 4.91
C ALA A 106 -8.63 -2.92 3.69
N TYR A 107 -8.83 -1.60 3.71
CA TYR A 107 -9.41 -0.84 2.61
C TYR A 107 -8.56 -0.93 1.33
N SER A 108 -7.24 -1.08 1.43
CA SER A 108 -6.36 -1.33 0.27
C SER A 108 -6.75 -2.59 -0.52
N ALA A 109 -7.44 -3.55 0.10
CA ALA A 109 -7.97 -4.71 -0.62
C ALA A 109 -8.98 -4.34 -1.71
N ILE A 110 -9.81 -3.30 -1.47
CA ILE A 110 -10.77 -2.81 -2.46
C ILE A 110 -10.04 -2.24 -3.68
N SER A 111 -8.96 -1.49 -3.44
CA SER A 111 -8.12 -0.95 -4.51
C SER A 111 -7.49 -2.09 -5.33
N ALA A 112 -6.89 -3.07 -4.66
CA ALA A 112 -6.26 -4.21 -5.32
C ALA A 112 -7.25 -5.09 -6.12
N LEU A 113 -8.49 -5.24 -5.65
CA LEU A 113 -9.54 -5.91 -6.42
C LEU A 113 -9.94 -5.10 -7.67
N ALA A 114 -10.06 -3.78 -7.55
CA ALA A 114 -10.29 -2.92 -8.70
C ALA A 114 -9.14 -3.02 -9.71
N ASP A 115 -7.91 -3.10 -9.24
CA ASP A 115 -6.71 -3.25 -10.07
C ASP A 115 -6.68 -4.60 -10.79
N THR A 116 -7.11 -5.67 -10.11
CA THR A 116 -7.30 -6.99 -10.73
C THR A 116 -8.25 -6.90 -11.93
N LEU A 117 -9.38 -6.22 -11.78
CA LEU A 117 -10.34 -6.04 -12.87
C LEU A 117 -9.79 -5.14 -13.98
N LEU A 118 -9.07 -4.08 -13.65
CA LEU A 118 -8.44 -3.20 -14.62
C LEU A 118 -7.43 -3.95 -15.50
N VAL A 119 -6.53 -4.72 -14.87
CA VAL A 119 -5.48 -5.49 -15.56
C VAL A 119 -6.09 -6.62 -16.38
N LYS A 120 -7.07 -7.34 -15.83
CA LYS A 120 -7.75 -8.42 -16.55
C LYS A 120 -8.46 -7.94 -17.82
N ASN A 121 -9.09 -6.76 -17.76
CA ASN A 121 -9.91 -6.25 -18.87
C ASN A 121 -9.12 -5.42 -19.89
N ASN A 122 -8.04 -4.75 -19.47
CA ASN A 122 -7.36 -3.74 -20.30
C ASN A 122 -5.84 -3.95 -20.41
N GLY A 123 -5.29 -4.92 -19.69
CA GLY A 123 -3.86 -5.10 -19.51
C GLY A 123 -3.41 -6.53 -19.77
N VAL A 124 -2.36 -6.93 -19.06
CA VAL A 124 -1.77 -8.27 -19.16
C VAL A 124 -2.44 -9.19 -18.14
N ASP A 125 -3.41 -9.99 -18.58
CA ASP A 125 -4.22 -10.86 -17.70
C ASP A 125 -3.39 -11.78 -16.79
N SER A 126 -2.25 -12.27 -17.24
CA SER A 126 -1.35 -13.11 -16.42
C SER A 126 -0.79 -12.39 -15.18
N LEU A 127 -0.79 -11.06 -15.17
CA LEU A 127 -0.36 -10.25 -14.03
C LEU A 127 -1.52 -9.89 -13.08
N ALA A 128 -2.78 -10.15 -13.46
CA ALA A 128 -3.93 -9.88 -12.60
C ALA A 128 -3.88 -10.67 -11.27
N GLY A 129 -3.29 -11.87 -11.29
CA GLY A 129 -3.13 -12.69 -10.09
C GLY A 129 -2.30 -12.04 -8.99
N GLY A 130 -1.32 -11.18 -9.35
CA GLY A 130 -0.53 -10.43 -8.37
C GLY A 130 -1.37 -9.47 -7.53
N HIS A 131 -2.37 -8.84 -8.15
CA HIS A 131 -3.29 -7.93 -7.48
C HIS A 131 -4.27 -8.66 -6.55
N VAL A 132 -4.67 -9.89 -6.89
CA VAL A 132 -5.46 -10.75 -5.98
C VAL A 132 -4.67 -11.07 -4.71
N ILE A 133 -3.39 -11.41 -4.85
CA ILE A 133 -2.51 -11.66 -3.70
C ILE A 133 -2.37 -10.40 -2.84
N ALA A 134 -2.24 -9.22 -3.46
CA ALA A 134 -2.20 -7.95 -2.74
C ALA A 134 -3.50 -7.68 -1.95
N ALA A 135 -4.66 -8.02 -2.51
CA ALA A 135 -5.94 -7.92 -1.81
C ALA A 135 -5.99 -8.84 -0.58
N LEU A 136 -5.57 -10.10 -0.73
CA LEU A 136 -5.52 -11.06 0.38
C LEU A 136 -4.55 -10.60 1.48
N ASN A 137 -3.36 -10.11 1.12
CA ASN A 137 -2.40 -9.58 2.08
C ASN A 137 -2.97 -8.39 2.86
N SER A 138 -3.66 -7.48 2.16
CA SER A 138 -4.32 -6.32 2.78
C SER A 138 -5.39 -6.74 3.79
N LEU A 139 -6.20 -7.75 3.45
CA LEU A 139 -7.19 -8.32 4.37
C LEU A 139 -6.56 -9.04 5.55
N LEU A 140 -5.48 -9.80 5.34
CA LEU A 140 -4.78 -10.52 6.40
C LEU A 140 -4.13 -9.55 7.39
N VAL A 141 -3.40 -8.54 6.91
CA VAL A 141 -2.73 -7.56 7.77
C VAL A 141 -3.75 -6.65 8.45
N GLY A 142 -4.73 -6.14 7.70
CA GLY A 142 -5.82 -5.32 8.25
C GLY A 142 -6.66 -6.08 9.27
N GLY A 143 -7.01 -7.34 8.98
CA GLY A 143 -7.72 -8.23 9.89
C GLY A 143 -6.92 -8.54 11.15
N ALA A 144 -5.62 -8.81 11.02
CA ALA A 144 -4.71 -9.01 12.16
C ALA A 144 -4.66 -7.78 13.08
N LEU A 145 -4.66 -6.57 12.52
CA LEU A 145 -4.72 -5.33 13.29
C LEU A 145 -6.04 -5.14 14.04
N LEU A 146 -7.14 -5.58 13.45
CA LEU A 146 -8.48 -5.46 14.04
C LEU A 146 -8.78 -6.56 15.06
N TYR A 147 -8.22 -7.76 14.85
CA TYR A 147 -8.49 -8.93 15.69
C TYR A 147 -7.57 -8.99 16.92
N TRP A 148 -6.25 -8.97 16.71
CA TRP A 148 -5.30 -9.01 17.82
C TRP A 148 -5.14 -7.63 18.43
N LYS A 149 -5.21 -7.55 19.76
CA LYS A 149 -4.98 -6.31 20.50
C LYS A 149 -3.55 -6.22 21.03
N ARG A 150 -3.19 -5.05 21.56
CA ARG A 150 -1.88 -4.82 22.19
C ARG A 150 -1.71 -5.58 23.51
N ASP A 151 -2.81 -6.00 24.12
CA ASP A 151 -2.90 -6.69 25.41
C ASP A 151 -3.20 -8.20 25.26
N ASP A 152 -3.20 -8.73 24.03
CA ASP A 152 -3.40 -10.16 23.80
C ASP A 152 -2.20 -10.97 24.31
N LYS A 153 -2.46 -12.08 25.01
CA LYS A 153 -1.41 -12.93 25.64
C LYS A 153 -0.41 -13.56 24.67
N ILE A 154 -0.69 -13.50 23.38
CA ILE A 154 0.18 -13.96 22.30
C ILE A 154 1.21 -12.86 21.93
N TRP A 155 1.13 -11.70 22.60
CA TRP A 155 1.96 -10.50 22.44
C TRP A 155 2.36 -9.87 23.78
#